data_AF-A0A7C1EQ93-F1
#
_entry.id   AF-A0A7C1EQ93-F1
#
_cell.length_a   1.000
_cell.length_b   1.000
_cell.length_c   1.000
_cell.angle_alpha   90.00
_cell.angle_beta   90.00
_cell.angle_gamma   90.00
#
_symmetry.space_group_name_H-M   'P 1'
#
loop_
_entity.id
_entity.type
_entity.pdbx_description
1 polymer ?
#
loop_
_entity_poly.entity_id
_entity_poly.type
_entity_poly.pdbx_seq_one_letter_code
_entity_poly.pdbx_strand_id
1 'polypeptide(L)' 'MTPPNPENSPPPETQLTSFVLRFIYEEPPTLPLAPVAEWRGVLRHVQSNTEIQFTRWEEAAAFIAQYVRL' A
#
# COMPACT_ATOMS: atom_id res chain seq x y z
N MET A 1 16.01 22.82 41.99
CA MET A 1 15.15 22.17 40.99
C MET A 1 15.30 22.95 39.70
N THR A 2 16.10 22.45 38.76
CA THR A 2 16.34 23.08 37.45
C THR A 2 15.15 22.77 36.53
N PRO A 3 14.60 23.74 35.78
CA PRO A 3 13.52 23.47 34.84
C PRO A 3 13.99 22.53 33.72
N PRO A 4 13.10 21.67 33.18
CA PRO A 4 13.46 20.79 32.07
C PRO A 4 13.80 21.61 30.83
N ASN A 5 14.94 21.31 30.22
CA ASN A 5 15.39 21.93 28.97
C ASN A 5 14.43 21.54 27.83
N PRO A 6 13.82 22.49 27.09
CA PRO A 6 12.89 22.20 26.00
C PRO A 6 13.55 21.51 24.78
N GLU A 7 14.88 21.43 24.76
CA GLU A 7 15.67 20.82 23.67
C GLU A 7 15.74 19.29 23.72
N ASN A 8 15.18 18.65 24.76
CA ASN A 8 15.19 17.18 24.93
C ASN A 8 13.84 16.53 24.61
N SER A 9 12.95 17.24 23.91
CA SER A 9 11.77 16.60 23.31
C SER A 9 12.25 15.74 22.14
N PRO A 10 12.01 14.41 22.13
CA PRO A 10 12.28 13.62 20.94
C PRO A 10 11.51 14.26 19.77
N PRO A 11 12.11 14.36 18.57
CA PRO A 11 11.40 14.86 17.41
C PRO A 11 10.12 14.05 17.24
N PRO A 12 9.02 14.65 16.71
CA PRO A 12 7.80 13.91 16.46
C PRO A 12 8.16 12.66 15.66
N GLU A 13 7.94 11.51 16.26
CA GLU A 13 8.29 10.22 15.67
C GLU A 13 7.63 10.17 14.30
N THR A 14 8.45 10.18 13.25
CA THR A 14 7.94 10.13 11.88
C THR A 14 7.33 8.75 11.69
N GLN A 15 6.01 8.64 11.83
CA GLN A 15 5.29 7.39 11.62
C GLN A 15 5.33 7.06 10.12
N LEU A 16 6.26 6.18 9.75
CA LEU A 16 6.39 5.68 8.39
C LEU A 16 5.41 4.53 8.18
N THR A 17 4.47 4.72 7.25
CA THR A 17 3.57 3.68 6.75
C THR A 17 4.07 3.20 5.39
N SER A 18 4.28 1.89 5.24
CA SER A 18 4.97 1.33 4.08
C SER A 18 4.10 0.30 3.37
N PHE A 19 4.13 0.32 2.04
CA PHE A 19 3.35 -0.61 1.22
C PHE A 19 4.20 -1.22 0.12
N VAL A 20 3.86 -2.44 -0.27
CA VAL A 20 4.39 -3.11 -1.46
C VAL A 20 3.27 -3.25 -2.46
N LEU A 21 3.46 -2.70 -3.65
CA LEU A 21 2.53 -2.76 -4.76
C LEU A 21 3.11 -3.64 -5.86
N ARG A 22 2.33 -4.58 -6.38
CA ARG A 22 2.70 -5.46 -7.49
C ARG A 22 1.62 -5.43 -8.55
N PHE A 23 2.02 -5.23 -9.79
CA PHE A 23 1.17 -5.41 -10.96
C PHE A 23 1.56 -6.70 -11.66
N ILE A 24 0.55 -7.45 -12.10
CA ILE A 24 0.67 -8.74 -12.75
C ILE A 24 -0.10 -8.60 -14.06
N TYR A 25 0.60 -8.83 -15.17
CA TYR A 25 0.00 -8.93 -16.49
C TYR A 25 -0.16 -10.41 -16.82
N GLU A 26 -1.40 -10.86 -16.99
CA GLU A 26 -1.68 -12.20 -17.47
C GLU A 26 -1.71 -12.16 -19.00
N GLU A 27 -0.69 -12.74 -19.64
CA GLU A 27 -0.66 -12.84 -21.09
C GLU A 27 -1.81 -13.73 -21.56
N PRO A 28 -2.67 -13.23 -22.47
CA PRO A 28 -3.84 -13.96 -22.88
C PRO A 28 -3.40 -15.21 -23.67
N PRO A 29 -4.07 -16.36 -23.49
CA PRO A 29 -3.80 -17.53 -24.30
C PRO A 29 -3.91 -17.19 -25.79
N THR A 30 -3.03 -17.74 -26.63
CA THR A 30 -3.03 -17.56 -28.10
C THR A 30 -4.25 -18.18 -28.81
N LEU A 31 -5.27 -18.58 -28.06
CA LEU A 31 -6.49 -19.17 -28.59
C LEU A 31 -7.47 -18.07 -29.02
N PRO A 32 -8.17 -18.26 -30.16
CA PRO A 32 -9.03 -17.23 -30.77
C PRO A 32 -10.25 -16.81 -29.94
N LEU A 33 -10.47 -17.40 -28.76
CA LEU A 33 -11.56 -17.10 -27.81
C LEU A 33 -11.05 -16.80 -26.39
N ALA A 34 -9.75 -16.56 -26.23
CA ALA A 34 -9.18 -16.24 -24.94
C ALA A 34 -9.69 -14.88 -24.42
N PRO A 35 -9.98 -14.75 -23.12
CA PRO A 35 -10.29 -13.45 -22.52
C PRO A 35 -9.13 -12.47 -22.77
N VAL A 36 -9.49 -11.19 -22.93
CA VAL A 36 -8.53 -10.08 -23.12
C VAL A 36 -7.56 -10.08 -21.94
N ALA A 37 -6.28 -9.82 -22.20
CA ALA A 37 -5.25 -9.74 -21.16
C ALA A 37 -5.73 -8.96 -19.93
N GLU A 38 -5.69 -9.58 -18.75
CA GLU A 38 -6.16 -8.96 -17.52
C GLU A 38 -4.97 -8.48 -16.68
N TRP A 39 -4.98 -7.20 -16.33
CA TRP A 39 -4.09 -6.66 -15.32
C TRP A 39 -4.67 -6.94 -13.94
N ARG A 40 -3.87 -7.57 -13.09
CA ARG A 40 -4.19 -7.81 -11.67
C ARG A 40 -3.18 -7.09 -10.80
N GLY A 41 -3.65 -6.59 -9.68
CA GLY A 41 -2.85 -5.88 -8.70
C GLY A 41 -2.84 -6.60 -7.36
N VAL A 42 -1.73 -6.50 -6.65
CA VAL A 42 -1.59 -6.93 -5.27
C VAL A 42 -0.99 -5.78 -4.46
N LEU A 43 -1.61 -5.44 -3.34
CA LEU A 43 -1.14 -4.40 -2.43
C LEU A 43 -1.03 -4.97 -1.03
N ARG A 44 0.16 -4.87 -0.44
CA ARG A 44 0.46 -5.35 0.91
C ARG A 44 0.94 -4.21 1.79
N HIS A 45 0.30 -4.02 2.94
CA HIS A 45 0.80 -3.14 3.99
C HIS A 45 1.88 -3.87 4.79
N VAL A 46 3.09 -3.27 4.87
CA VAL A 46 4.28 -3.94 5.40
C VAL A 46 4.16 -4.18 6.91
N GLN A 47 3.62 -3.20 7.65
CA GLN A 47 3.59 -3.22 9.11
C GLN A 47 2.57 -4.22 9.66
N SER A 48 1.39 -4.35 9.03
CA SER A 48 0.35 -5.31 9.47
C SER A 48 0.40 -6.64 8.72
N ASN A 49 1.21 -6.73 7.65
CA ASN A 49 1.24 -7.85 6.72
C ASN A 49 -0.14 -8.16 6.08
N THR A 50 -1.04 -7.18 6.05
CA THR A 50 -2.37 -7.30 5.42
C THR A 50 -2.21 -7.07 3.92
N GLU A 51 -2.89 -7.88 3.12
CA GLU A 51 -2.81 -7.83 1.66
C GLU A 51 -4.21 -7.83 1.04
N ILE A 52 -4.35 -7.10 -0.07
CA ILE A 52 -5.52 -7.17 -0.94
C ILE A 52 -5.09 -7.45 -2.38
N GLN A 53 -5.96 -8.11 -3.12
CA GLN A 53 -5.91 -8.16 -4.58
C GLN A 53 -6.88 -7.12 -5.14
N PHE A 54 -6.52 -6.49 -6.25
CA PHE A 54 -7.37 -5.51 -6.92
C PHE A 54 -7.29 -5.64 -8.44
N THR A 55 -8.35 -5.23 -9.11
CA THR A 55 -8.35 -5.09 -10.59
C THR A 55 -8.45 -3.63 -10.99
N ARG A 56 -8.88 -2.77 -10.06
CA ARG A 56 -9.02 -1.32 -10.24
C ARG A 56 -8.19 -0.55 -9.21
N TRP A 57 -7.61 0.56 -9.64
CA TRP A 57 -6.79 1.41 -8.76
C TRP A 57 -7.58 1.98 -7.57
N GLU A 58 -8.88 2.23 -7.74
CA GLU A 58 -9.72 2.77 -6.66
C GLU A 58 -9.77 1.83 -5.43
N GLU A 59 -9.72 0.52 -5.64
CA GLU A 59 -9.68 -0.48 -4.56
C GLU A 59 -8.37 -0.37 -3.76
N ALA A 60 -7.24 -0.21 -4.45
CA ALA A 60 -5.93 -0.01 -3.84
C ALA A 60 -5.87 1.29 -3.03
N ALA A 61 -6.36 2.40 -3.60
CA ALA A 61 -6.40 3.69 -2.92
C ALA A 61 -7.27 3.66 -1.66
N ALA A 62 -8.45 3.01 -1.73
CA ALA A 62 -9.34 2.85 -0.57
C ALA A 62 -8.68 2.05 0.57
N PHE A 63 -7.86 1.05 0.24
CA PHE A 63 -7.07 0.32 1.23
C PHE A 63 -5.98 1.18 1.88
N ILE A 64 -5.21 1.95 1.09
CA ILE A 64 -4.15 2.85 1.60
C ILE A 64 -4.74 3.88 2.57
N ALA A 65 -5.92 4.42 2.25
CA ALA A 65 -6.61 5.42 3.08
C ALA A 65 -6.97 4.92 4.49
N GLN A 66 -6.99 3.61 4.73
CA GLN A 66 -7.22 3.04 6.07
C GLN A 66 -6.02 3.23 7.00
N TYR A 67 -4.82 3.42 6.45
CA TYR A 67 -3.56 3.46 7.20
C TYR A 67 -2.85 4.82 7.15
N VAL A 68 -3.24 5.68 6.21
CA VAL A 68 -2.71 7.05 6.09
C VAL A 68 -3.80 8.02 6.53
N ARG A 69 -3.61 8.68 7.69
CA ARG A 69 -4.42 9.85 8.04
C ARG A 69 -3.91 11.02 7.20
N LEU A 70 -4.73 11.46 6.25
CA LEU A 70 -4.53 12.71 5.50
C LEU A 70 -4.84 13.92 6.37
#